data_AF-A0A1D6QP23-F1
#
_entry.id   AF-A0A1D6QP23-F1
#
_cell.length_a   1.000
_cell.length_b   1.000
_cell.length_c   1.000
_cell.angle_alpha   90.00
_cell.angle_beta   90.00
_cell.angle_gamma   90.00
#
_symmetry.space_group_name_H-M   'P 1'
#
loop_
_entity.id
_entity.type
_entity.pdbx_description
1 polymer ?
#
loop_
_entity_poly.entity_id
_entity_poly.type
_entity_poly.pdbx_seq_one_letter_code
_entity_poly.pdbx_strand_id
1 'polypeptide(L)'
;MQYLERIECEYDQKISIDFYKEGDPLKPAVTGFLVFVSTPDPIGNKYYLGPAPLQYMARQIATANGPTGYNRDYLFSMEKALASISHEDDSIIDLANEVRKVLNRTKDTKITGANASLKSHAHYVFYYDLARELFYYLKGE
;
A
#
# COMPACT_ATOMS: atom_id res chain seq x y z
N MET A 1 -18.66 -16.21 5.99
CA MET A 1 -18.09 -15.12 6.80
C MET A 1 -16.88 -15.50 7.63
N GLN A 2 -16.91 -16.60 8.39
CA GLN A 2 -15.79 -17.01 9.26
C GLN A 2 -14.42 -17.11 8.57
N TYR A 3 -14.37 -17.41 7.26
CA TYR A 3 -13.12 -17.41 6.50
C TYR A 3 -12.52 -16.00 6.37
N LEU A 4 -13.31 -15.02 5.92
CA LEU A 4 -12.86 -13.62 5.78
C LEU A 4 -12.46 -13.03 7.13
N GLU A 5 -13.23 -13.31 8.18
CA GLU A 5 -12.93 -12.83 9.54
C GLU A 5 -11.64 -13.40 10.11
N ARG A 6 -11.20 -14.57 9.63
CA ARG A 6 -9.90 -15.14 10.03
C ARG A 6 -8.74 -14.48 9.30
N ILE A 7 -8.91 -14.16 8.02
CA ILE A 7 -7.83 -13.60 7.21
C ILE A 7 -7.73 -12.07 7.38
N GLU A 8 -8.84 -11.39 7.64
CA GLU A 8 -8.92 -9.92 7.82
C GLU A 8 -8.98 -9.52 9.30
N CYS A 9 -8.54 -10.40 10.21
CA CYS A 9 -8.61 -10.17 11.66
C CYS A 9 -7.73 -9.02 12.16
N GLU A 10 -6.86 -8.49 11.30
CA GLU A 10 -5.92 -7.41 11.60
C GLU A 10 -6.48 -6.02 11.30
N TYR A 11 -7.60 -5.93 10.58
CA TYR A 11 -8.34 -4.70 10.37
C TYR A 11 -9.24 -4.40 11.57
N ASP A 12 -9.39 -3.13 11.92
CA ASP A 12 -10.14 -2.69 13.09
C ASP A 12 -11.60 -2.34 12.79
N GLN A 13 -11.95 -2.15 11.51
CA GLN A 13 -13.32 -1.88 11.09
C GLN A 13 -13.83 -2.81 9.98
N LYS A 14 -15.13 -3.05 10.02
CA LYS A 14 -15.91 -3.78 9.03
C LYS A 14 -17.11 -2.92 8.67
N ILE A 15 -17.13 -2.37 7.46
CA ILE A 15 -18.15 -1.43 6.99
C ILE A 15 -18.92 -2.02 5.81
N SER A 16 -20.20 -1.67 5.71
CA SER A 16 -21.01 -1.95 4.53
C SER A 16 -21.12 -0.67 3.71
N ILE A 17 -20.70 -0.74 2.45
CA ILE A 17 -20.75 0.37 1.49
C ILE A 17 -21.56 -0.01 0.25
N ASP A 18 -22.02 0.99 -0.46
CA ASP A 18 -22.63 0.80 -1.77
C ASP A 18 -21.58 1.03 -2.87
N PHE A 19 -21.54 0.13 -3.86
CA PHE A 19 -20.61 0.17 -4.98
C PHE A 19 -21.29 0.78 -6.20
N TYR A 20 -20.71 1.86 -6.72
CA TYR A 20 -21.24 2.61 -7.86
C TYR A 20 -20.38 2.36 -9.10
N LYS A 21 -21.02 2.37 -10.26
CA LYS A 21 -20.31 2.33 -11.54
C LYS A 21 -19.96 3.75 -11.96
N GLU A 22 -18.85 3.86 -12.67
CA GLU A 22 -18.48 5.10 -13.33
C GLU A 22 -19.62 5.58 -14.26
N GLY A 23 -19.98 6.85 -14.18
CA GLY A 23 -21.07 7.45 -14.96
C GLY A 23 -22.49 7.29 -14.39
N ASP A 24 -22.70 6.53 -13.30
CA ASP A 24 -24.01 6.41 -12.64
C ASP A 24 -23.89 6.56 -11.10
N PRO A 25 -23.70 7.79 -10.59
CA PRO A 25 -23.47 8.03 -9.16
C PRO A 25 -24.77 8.00 -8.33
N LEU A 26 -25.94 8.00 -8.96
CA LEU A 26 -27.22 8.07 -8.25
C LEU A 26 -27.77 6.68 -7.92
N LYS A 27 -27.32 5.65 -8.64
CA LYS A 27 -27.80 4.28 -8.46
C LYS A 27 -26.63 3.34 -8.19
N PRO A 28 -26.58 2.70 -7.01
CA PRO A 28 -25.53 1.72 -6.73
C PRO A 28 -25.72 0.48 -7.62
N ALA A 29 -24.62 -0.02 -8.16
CA ALA A 29 -24.59 -1.26 -8.90
C ALA A 29 -24.68 -2.48 -7.96
N VAL A 30 -24.13 -2.36 -6.75
CA VAL A 30 -24.24 -3.35 -5.68
C VAL A 30 -24.41 -2.62 -4.36
N THR A 31 -25.36 -3.03 -3.53
CA THR A 31 -25.59 -2.44 -2.21
C THR A 31 -25.07 -3.34 -1.09
N GLY A 32 -24.62 -2.75 0.01
CA GLY A 32 -24.21 -3.50 1.21
C GLY A 32 -22.94 -4.35 1.01
N PHE A 33 -22.05 -3.93 0.12
CA PHE A 33 -20.74 -4.54 -0.10
C PHE A 33 -19.89 -4.41 1.18
N LEU A 34 -19.32 -5.53 1.61
CA LEU A 34 -18.57 -5.60 2.86
C LEU A 34 -17.10 -5.27 2.64
N VAL A 35 -16.57 -4.29 3.36
CA VAL A 35 -15.16 -3.88 3.30
C VAL A 35 -14.55 -3.93 4.70
N PHE A 36 -13.33 -4.44 4.77
CA PHE A 36 -12.49 -4.42 5.96
C PHE A 36 -11.51 -3.25 5.82
N VAL A 37 -11.51 -2.34 6.79
CA VAL A 37 -10.80 -1.05 6.71
C VAL A 37 -9.91 -0.88 7.92
N SER A 38 -8.74 -0.32 7.69
CA SER A 38 -7.75 0.02 8.71
C SER A 38 -7.83 1.52 9.02
N THR A 39 -8.21 1.88 10.24
CA THR A 39 -8.27 3.30 10.64
C THR A 39 -6.94 3.80 11.22
N PRO A 40 -6.74 5.13 11.29
CA PRO A 40 -5.62 5.74 12.02
C PRO A 40 -5.73 5.65 13.56
N ASP A 41 -6.59 4.79 14.12
CA ASP A 41 -6.65 4.57 15.56
C ASP A 41 -5.45 3.72 16.03
N PRO A 42 -4.50 4.27 16.80
CA PRO A 42 -3.34 3.52 17.27
C PRO A 42 -3.68 2.43 18.30
N ILE A 43 -4.88 2.46 18.90
CA ILE A 43 -5.34 1.46 19.87
C ILE A 43 -6.00 0.28 19.13
N GLY A 44 -6.98 0.58 18.27
CA GLY A 44 -7.68 -0.41 17.45
C GLY A 44 -6.82 -1.01 16.35
N ASN A 45 -5.95 -0.20 15.73
CA ASN A 45 -5.06 -0.58 14.65
C ASN A 45 -3.59 -0.40 15.04
N LYS A 46 -3.06 -1.38 15.77
CA LYS A 46 -1.64 -1.43 16.16
C LYS A 46 -0.66 -1.47 14.97
N TYR A 47 -1.17 -1.65 13.75
CA TYR A 47 -0.39 -1.77 12.52
C TYR A 47 -0.32 -0.48 11.70
N TYR A 48 -1.06 0.55 12.11
CA TYR A 48 -0.99 1.86 11.47
C TYR A 48 0.35 2.55 11.76
N LEU A 49 1.15 2.77 10.71
CA LEU A 49 2.47 3.41 10.82
C LEU A 49 2.43 4.93 10.64
N GLY A 50 1.29 5.49 10.24
CA GLY A 50 1.17 6.89 9.91
C GLY A 50 1.56 7.23 8.46
N PRO A 51 1.29 8.48 8.04
CA PRO A 51 1.81 8.99 6.78
C PRO A 51 3.34 9.06 6.82
N ALA A 52 3.98 8.73 5.70
CA ALA A 52 5.43 8.80 5.56
C ALA A 52 5.82 9.45 4.22
N PRO A 53 7.02 10.06 4.11
CA PRO A 53 7.48 10.59 2.83
C PRO A 53 7.65 9.47 1.79
N LEU A 54 7.30 9.75 0.53
CA LEU A 54 7.33 8.79 -0.59
C LEU A 54 8.62 7.97 -0.64
N GLN A 55 9.77 8.63 -0.54
CA GLN A 55 11.08 7.99 -0.62
C GLN A 55 11.37 7.05 0.56
N TYR A 56 10.83 7.34 1.75
CA TYR A 56 10.96 6.45 2.92
C TYR A 56 10.10 5.21 2.73
N MET A 57 8.85 5.39 2.28
CA MET A 57 7.96 4.26 1.94
C MET A 57 8.59 3.38 0.86
N ALA A 58 9.10 3.99 -0.21
CA ALA A 58 9.73 3.27 -1.31
C ALA A 58 10.96 2.46 -0.87
N ARG A 59 11.83 3.01 -0.01
CA ARG A 59 12.97 2.25 0.54
C ARG A 59 12.53 1.05 1.34
N GLN A 60 11.52 1.21 2.20
CA GLN A 60 10.98 0.12 3.01
C GLN A 60 10.36 -0.97 2.13
N ILE A 61 9.50 -0.60 1.18
CA ILE A 61 8.82 -1.54 0.28
C ILE A 61 9.82 -2.29 -0.61
N ALA A 62 10.86 -1.61 -1.08
CA ALA A 62 11.85 -2.20 -1.97
C ALA A 62 12.60 -3.39 -1.36
N THR A 63 12.89 -3.34 -0.05
CA THR A 63 13.77 -4.31 0.62
C THR A 63 13.08 -5.24 1.58
N ALA A 64 11.94 -4.86 2.13
CA ALA A 64 11.31 -5.69 3.14
C ALA A 64 10.97 -7.07 2.55
N ASN A 65 10.98 -8.12 3.39
CA ASN A 65 10.60 -9.50 3.02
C ASN A 65 9.78 -10.20 4.15
N GLY A 66 9.04 -11.28 3.87
CA GLY A 66 8.12 -11.96 4.78
C GLY A 66 7.41 -13.14 4.08
N PRO A 67 6.41 -13.78 4.72
CA PRO A 67 6.01 -15.15 4.35
C PRO A 67 5.45 -15.31 2.92
N THR A 68 4.84 -14.25 2.37
CA THR A 68 4.18 -14.26 1.06
C THR A 68 5.06 -13.75 -0.09
N GLY A 69 6.30 -13.33 0.18
CA GLY A 69 7.23 -12.77 -0.82
C GLY A 69 7.16 -11.24 -0.93
N TYR A 70 8.14 -10.64 -1.62
CA TYR A 70 8.46 -9.21 -1.53
C TYR A 70 7.26 -8.26 -1.70
N ASN A 71 7.15 -7.26 -0.82
CA ASN A 71 6.11 -6.23 -0.84
C ASN A 71 6.16 -5.34 -2.10
N ARG A 72 7.34 -5.16 -2.71
CA ARG A 72 7.45 -4.53 -4.03
C ARG A 72 6.69 -5.30 -5.13
N ASP A 73 6.61 -6.63 -5.03
CA ASP A 73 5.92 -7.45 -6.02
C ASP A 73 4.39 -7.31 -5.87
N TYR A 74 3.91 -7.12 -4.64
CA TYR A 74 2.52 -6.73 -4.36
C TYR A 74 2.20 -5.37 -4.99
N LEU A 75 3.01 -4.35 -4.72
CA LEU A 75 2.82 -3.00 -5.28
C LEU A 75 2.78 -3.01 -6.82
N PHE A 76 3.70 -3.72 -7.47
CA PHE A 76 3.72 -3.83 -8.94
C PHE A 76 2.53 -4.63 -9.49
N SER A 77 2.07 -5.64 -8.75
CA SER A 77 0.87 -6.39 -9.15
C SER A 77 -0.38 -5.52 -9.04
N MET A 78 -0.47 -4.66 -8.02
CA MET A 78 -1.57 -3.70 -7.85
C MET A 78 -1.58 -2.65 -8.96
N GLU A 79 -0.44 -2.03 -9.27
CA GLU A 79 -0.30 -1.09 -10.40
C GLU A 79 -0.73 -1.75 -11.73
N LYS A 80 -0.27 -2.97 -12.00
CA LYS A 80 -0.65 -3.73 -13.20
C LYS A 80 -2.14 -4.07 -13.25
N ALA A 81 -2.73 -4.46 -12.11
CA ALA A 81 -4.14 -4.81 -12.03
C ALA A 81 -5.04 -3.60 -12.33
N LEU A 82 -4.72 -2.43 -11.77
CA LEU A 82 -5.41 -1.18 -12.07
C LEU A 82 -5.30 -0.81 -13.55
N ALA A 83 -4.08 -0.83 -14.10
CA ALA A 83 -3.88 -0.54 -15.52
C ALA A 83 -4.67 -1.51 -16.44
N SER A 84 -4.79 -2.78 -16.05
CA SER A 84 -5.53 -3.79 -16.84
C SER A 84 -7.03 -3.52 -16.94
N ILE A 85 -7.59 -2.78 -15.98
CA ILE A 85 -9.00 -2.33 -15.99
C ILE A 85 -9.13 -0.89 -16.51
N SER A 86 -8.09 -0.35 -17.16
CA SER A 86 -8.03 1.04 -17.64
C SER A 86 -8.22 2.09 -16.54
N HIS A 87 -7.80 1.77 -15.32
CA HIS A 87 -7.79 2.69 -14.20
C HIS A 87 -6.35 2.97 -13.78
N GLU A 88 -6.04 4.23 -13.49
CA GLU A 88 -4.72 4.64 -13.01
C GLU A 88 -4.89 5.35 -11.67
N ASP A 89 -3.87 5.22 -10.81
CA ASP A 89 -3.80 5.92 -9.53
C ASP A 89 -2.40 6.52 -9.41
N ASP A 90 -2.33 7.84 -9.49
CA ASP A 90 -1.07 8.59 -9.47
C ASP A 90 -0.21 8.24 -8.25
N SER A 91 -0.84 8.00 -7.10
CA SER A 91 -0.13 7.68 -5.86
C SER A 91 0.50 6.28 -5.90
N ILE A 92 -0.18 5.30 -6.51
CA ILE A 92 0.36 3.95 -6.76
C ILE A 92 1.51 4.00 -7.74
N ILE A 93 1.30 4.72 -8.85
CA ILE A 93 2.28 4.84 -9.94
C ILE A 93 3.54 5.55 -9.43
N ASP A 94 3.40 6.64 -8.69
CA ASP A 94 4.53 7.38 -8.11
C ASP A 94 5.32 6.53 -7.11
N LEU A 95 4.62 5.80 -6.24
CA LEU A 95 5.26 4.90 -5.27
C LEU A 95 5.99 3.75 -5.97
N ALA A 96 5.36 3.12 -6.97
CA ALA A 96 5.98 2.06 -7.76
C ALA A 96 7.23 2.54 -8.49
N ASN A 97 7.16 3.73 -9.10
CA ASN A 97 8.29 4.36 -9.77
C ASN A 97 9.43 4.68 -8.79
N GLU A 98 9.12 5.18 -7.60
CA GLU A 98 10.14 5.43 -6.59
C GLU A 98 10.79 4.14 -6.08
N VAL A 99 10.02 3.06 -5.91
CA VAL A 99 10.55 1.72 -5.57
C VAL A 99 11.49 1.22 -6.67
N ARG A 100 11.13 1.35 -7.96
CA ARG A 100 12.01 1.00 -9.09
C ARG A 100 13.34 1.77 -9.05
N LYS A 101 13.32 3.07 -8.74
CA LYS A 101 14.54 3.87 -8.59
C LYS A 101 15.43 3.34 -7.47
N VAL A 102 14.86 2.99 -6.31
CA VAL A 102 15.61 2.41 -5.19
C VAL A 102 16.27 1.09 -5.59
N LEU A 103 15.55 0.22 -6.30
CA LEU A 103 16.08 -1.08 -6.76
C LEU A 103 17.19 -0.93 -7.79
N ASN A 104 17.10 0.04 -8.70
CA ASN A 104 18.14 0.32 -9.68
C ASN A 104 19.40 0.88 -9.03
N ARG A 105 19.27 1.85 -8.12
CA ARG A 105 20.40 2.36 -7.33
C ARG A 105 21.12 1.25 -6.56
N THR A 106 20.38 0.29 -5.99
CA THR A 106 20.97 -0.84 -5.25
C THR A 106 21.78 -1.77 -6.15
N LYS A 107 21.42 -1.90 -7.44
CA LYS A 107 22.21 -2.65 -8.42
C LYS A 107 23.49 -1.90 -8.78
N ASP A 108 23.44 -0.58 -8.88
CA ASP A 108 24.59 0.28 -9.20
C ASP A 108 25.56 0.42 -8.00
N THR A 109 25.06 0.48 -6.76
CA THR A 109 25.92 0.59 -5.55
C THR A 109 26.68 -0.71 -5.23
N LYS A 110 26.22 -1.88 -5.71
CA LYS A 110 27.05 -3.08 -5.71
C LYS A 110 28.30 -2.93 -6.60
N ILE A 111 28.35 -1.92 -7.46
CA ILE A 111 29.48 -1.62 -8.35
C ILE A 111 30.28 -0.40 -7.85
N THR A 112 29.69 0.56 -7.13
CA THR A 112 30.43 1.73 -6.61
C THR A 112 29.82 2.28 -5.31
N GLY A 113 30.66 2.43 -4.27
CA GLY A 113 30.23 2.84 -2.94
C GLY A 113 29.95 4.33 -2.75
N ALA A 114 29.08 4.59 -1.76
CA ALA A 114 28.91 5.79 -0.93
C ALA A 114 27.97 6.95 -1.35
N ASN A 115 26.95 7.13 -0.48
CA ASN A 115 26.38 8.35 0.13
C ASN A 115 25.91 9.54 -0.73
N ALA A 116 24.62 9.92 -0.57
CA ALA A 116 24.23 11.33 -0.50
C ALA A 116 22.87 11.57 0.18
N SER A 117 22.82 12.71 0.89
CA SER A 117 21.83 13.26 1.81
C SER A 117 20.52 13.75 1.16
N LEU A 118 19.43 13.74 1.94
CA LEU A 118 18.07 14.14 1.54
C LEU A 118 17.67 15.52 2.10
N LYS A 119 16.92 16.30 1.31
CA LYS A 119 16.13 17.44 1.79
C LYS A 119 14.67 17.33 1.35
N SER A 120 13.81 17.79 2.25
CA SER A 120 12.34 17.74 2.31
C SER A 120 11.63 18.47 1.18
N HIS A 121 10.36 18.11 0.89
CA HIS A 121 9.17 18.98 0.75
C HIS A 121 7.90 18.10 0.87
N ALA A 122 6.78 18.68 1.32
CA ALA A 122 5.60 18.02 1.91
C ALA A 122 4.37 17.93 0.98
N HIS A 123 3.35 17.19 1.48
CA HIS A 123 1.96 16.96 0.98
C HIS A 123 1.81 15.82 -0.07
N TYR A 124 0.85 14.88 -0.01
CA TYR A 124 -0.51 14.85 0.54
C TYR A 124 -0.88 13.50 1.21
N VAL A 125 -1.83 13.57 2.15
CA VAL A 125 -2.52 12.46 2.83
C VAL A 125 -3.62 11.91 1.92
N PHE A 126 -3.62 10.60 1.65
CA PHE A 126 -4.77 9.68 1.68
C PHE A 126 -4.28 8.30 1.26
N TYR A 127 -3.82 7.50 2.21
CA TYR A 127 -3.52 6.08 1.98
C TYR A 127 -4.02 5.27 3.16
N TYR A 128 -5.34 5.19 3.28
CA TYR A 128 -6.01 4.33 4.23
C TYR A 128 -6.58 3.15 3.46
N ASP A 129 -5.72 2.15 3.28
CA ASP A 129 -6.03 0.71 3.10
C ASP A 129 -4.90 -0.09 2.43
N LEU A 130 -3.64 0.38 2.47
CA LEU A 130 -2.48 -0.46 2.12
C LEU A 130 -2.04 -1.39 3.28
N ALA A 131 -2.98 -1.75 4.17
CA ALA A 131 -2.72 -2.39 5.45
C ALA A 131 -3.12 -3.87 5.45
N ARG A 132 -2.44 -4.67 4.62
CA ARG A 132 -2.29 -6.10 4.92
C ARG A 132 -0.88 -6.62 4.71
N GLU A 133 -0.16 -6.11 3.70
CA GLU A 133 1.18 -6.63 3.38
C GLU A 133 2.35 -5.68 3.67
N LEU A 134 2.10 -4.42 4.04
CA LEU A 134 3.15 -3.54 4.56
C LEU A 134 3.66 -3.97 5.95
N PHE A 135 2.82 -4.66 6.75
CA PHE A 135 3.10 -4.85 8.18
C PHE A 135 3.82 -6.16 8.55
N TYR A 136 3.60 -7.28 7.85
CA TYR A 136 4.39 -8.51 8.07
C TYR A 136 5.91 -8.33 7.81
N TYR A 137 6.35 -7.13 7.43
CA TYR A 137 7.58 -6.81 6.75
C TYR A 137 8.50 -5.81 7.48
N LEU A 138 8.05 -5.24 8.61
CA LEU A 138 8.88 -4.37 9.46
C LEU A 138 9.44 -5.06 10.71
N LYS A 139 8.86 -6.18 11.12
CA LYS A 139 9.39 -7.02 12.19
C LYS A 139 10.10 -8.20 11.53
N GLY A 140 11.42 -8.09 11.41
CA GLY A 140 12.28 -9.23 11.09
C GLY A 140 12.29 -10.22 12.25
N GLU A 141 11.28 -11.08 12.30
CA GLU A 141 11.27 -12.34 13.05
C GLU A 141 10.85 -13.48 12.12
#